data_AF-A0A429I722-F1
#
_entry.id   AF-A0A429I722-F1
#
_cell.length_a   1.000
_cell.length_b   1.000
_cell.length_c   1.000
_cell.angle_alpha   90.00
_cell.angle_beta   90.00
_cell.angle_gamma   90.00
#
_symmetry.space_group_name_H-M   'P 1'
#
loop_
_entity.id
_entity.type
_entity.pdbx_description
1 polymer ?
#
loop_
_entity_poly.entity_id
_entity_poly.type
_entity_poly.pdbx_seq_one_letter_code
_entity_poly.pdbx_strand_id
1 'polypeptide(L)' 'MAAIAAGEGLSLRAYLVRLADTLLTPRERDEQAEQVCVALHQWTGYAPSPVEQQRLDEDLDRRLARAVGR' A
#
# COMPACT_ATOMS: atom_id res chain seq x y z
N MET A 1 0.43 13.92 -11.23
CA MET A 1 -1.00 14.11 -10.89
C MET A 1 -1.79 14.70 -12.07
N ALA A 2 -1.69 16.01 -12.39
CA ALA A 2 -2.41 16.59 -13.53
C ALA A 2 -2.04 15.97 -14.90
N ALA A 3 -0.76 15.65 -15.11
CA ALA A 3 -0.29 14.94 -16.31
C ALA A 3 -0.81 13.49 -16.41
N ILE A 4 -1.08 12.83 -15.27
CA ILE A 4 -1.64 11.46 -15.23
C ILE A 4 -3.12 11.51 -15.62
N ALA A 5 -3.88 12.43 -15.02
CA ALA A 5 -5.28 12.67 -15.37
C ALA A 5 -5.45 13.01 -16.86
N ALA A 6 -4.59 13.88 -17.40
CA ALA A 6 -4.61 14.25 -18.82
C ALA A 6 -4.22 13.07 -19.74
N GLY A 7 -3.28 12.22 -19.33
CA GLY A 7 -2.93 10.98 -20.05
C GLY A 7 -4.06 9.95 -20.10
N GLU A 8 -4.99 10.02 -19.14
CA GLU A 8 -6.21 9.20 -19.11
C GLU A 8 -7.44 9.90 -19.73
N GLY A 9 -7.28 11.08 -20.33
CA GLY A 9 -8.39 11.86 -20.90
C GLY A 9 -9.38 12.40 -19.86
N LEU A 10 -9.00 12.43 -18.58
CA LEU A 10 -9.83 12.88 -17.48
C LEU A 10 -9.41 14.26 -17.00
N SER A 11 -10.39 15.07 -16.57
CA SER A 11 -10.08 16.23 -15.75
C SER A 11 -9.45 15.80 -14.43
N LEU A 12 -8.59 16.64 -13.84
CA LEU A 12 -7.98 16.35 -12.53
C LEU A 12 -9.03 16.04 -11.46
N ARG A 13 -10.17 16.73 -11.47
CA ARG A 13 -11.29 16.47 -10.55
C ARG A 13 -11.89 15.08 -10.78
N ALA A 14 -12.17 14.70 -12.04
CA ALA A 14 -12.72 13.39 -12.36
C ALA A 14 -11.76 12.25 -11.98
N TYR A 15 -10.46 12.45 -12.21
CA TYR A 15 -9.42 11.52 -11.79
C TYR A 15 -9.37 11.36 -10.27
N LEU A 16 -9.45 12.46 -9.50
CA LEU A 16 -9.45 12.41 -8.04
C LEU A 16 -10.70 11.76 -7.44
N VAL A 17 -11.88 11.98 -8.04
CA VAL A 17 -13.12 11.30 -7.61
C VAL A 17 -13.01 9.80 -7.86
N ARG A 18 -12.58 9.38 -9.06
CA ARG A 18 -12.37 7.96 -9.36
C ARG A 18 -11.32 7.34 -8.46
N LEU A 19 -10.26 8.07 -8.16
CA LEU A 19 -9.20 7.60 -7.27
C LEU A 19 -9.75 7.39 -5.86
N ALA A 20 -10.55 8.34 -5.35
CA ALA A 20 -11.20 8.22 -4.06
C ALA A 20 -12.14 6.99 -4.00
N ASP A 21 -12.85 6.68 -5.09
CA ASP A 21 -13.71 5.48 -5.15
C ASP A 21 -12.92 4.16 -5.11
N THR A 22 -11.63 4.19 -5.47
CA THR A 22 -10.76 2.99 -5.49
C THR A 22 -9.82 2.88 -4.29
N LEU A 23 -9.66 3.95 -3.51
CA LEU A 23 -8.76 3.97 -2.37
C LEU A 23 -9.51 3.59 -1.10
N LEU A 24 -9.01 2.55 -0.44
CA LEU A 24 -9.43 2.22 0.92
C LEU A 24 -9.07 3.36 1.88
N THR A 25 -9.96 3.63 2.83
CA THR A 25 -9.65 4.49 3.97
C THR A 25 -8.50 3.89 4.79
N PRO A 26 -7.78 4.68 5.60
CA PRO A 26 -6.73 4.15 6.47
C PRO A 26 -7.22 2.97 7.33
N ARG A 27 -8.43 3.07 7.86
CA ARG A 27 -9.05 2.02 8.67
C ARG A 27 -9.30 0.73 7.88
N GLU A 28 -9.85 0.84 6.68
CA GLU A 28 -10.11 -0.33 5.82
C GLU A 28 -8.81 -0.98 5.32
N ARG A 29 -7.75 -0.18 5.13
CA ARG A 29 -6.42 -0.71 4.83
C ARG A 29 -5.87 -1.55 5.97
N ASP A 30 -6.01 -1.08 7.21
CA ASP A 30 -5.56 -1.82 8.39
C ASP A 30 -6.34 -3.12 8.55
N GLU A 31 -7.67 -3.07 8.38
CA GLU A 31 -8.53 -4.27 8.42
C GLU A 31 -8.17 -5.29 7.33
N GLN A 32 -7.87 -4.82 6.11
CA GLN A 32 -7.45 -5.72 5.04
C GLN A 32 -6.04 -6.30 5.29
N ALA A 33 -5.12 -5.51 5.84
CA ALA A 33 -3.80 -6.00 6.21
C ALA A 33 -3.91 -7.10 7.28
N GLU A 34 -4.78 -6.92 8.28
CA GLU A 34 -5.04 -7.94 9.29
C GLU A 34 -5.63 -9.22 8.68
N GLN A 35 -6.65 -9.10 7.82
CA GLN A 35 -7.25 -10.25 7.13
C GLN A 35 -6.23 -11.02 6.28
N VAL A 36 -5.35 -10.31 5.57
CA VAL A 36 -4.28 -10.93 4.76
C VAL A 36 -3.26 -11.63 5.66
N CYS A 37 -2.85 -11.02 6.77
CA CYS A 37 -1.96 -11.66 7.73
C CYS A 37 -2.57 -12.94 8.30
N VAL A 38 -3.86 -12.93 8.65
CA VAL A 38 -4.58 -14.12 9.12
C VAL A 38 -4.62 -15.20 8.03
N ALA A 39 -4.97 -14.84 6.80
CA ALA A 39 -5.01 -15.79 5.68
C ALA A 39 -3.62 -16.38 5.36
N LEU A 40 -2.57 -15.56 5.40
CA LEU A 40 -1.18 -16.00 5.19
C LEU A 40 -0.72 -16.94 6.31
N HIS A 41 -1.07 -16.63 7.56
CA HIS A 41 -0.76 -17.50 8.69
C HIS A 41 -1.45 -18.85 8.55
N GLN A 42 -2.74 -18.87 8.18
CA GLN A 42 -3.48 -20.12 7.94
C GLN A 42 -2.89 -20.93 6.78
N TRP A 43 -2.43 -20.26 5.71
CA TRP A 43 -1.95 -20.94 4.51
C TRP A 43 -0.50 -21.42 4.60
N THR A 44 0.37 -20.66 5.27
CA THR A 44 1.83 -20.90 5.24
C THR A 44 2.46 -21.05 6.62
N GLY A 45 1.71 -20.77 7.69
CA GLY A 45 2.23 -20.64 9.05
C GLY A 45 2.97 -19.33 9.30
N TYR A 46 3.12 -18.46 8.29
CA TYR A 46 3.83 -17.20 8.41
C TYR A 46 3.15 -16.26 9.42
N ALA A 47 3.78 -16.09 10.58
CA ALA A 47 3.40 -15.15 11.64
C ALA A 47 4.68 -14.50 12.19
N PRO A 48 5.22 -13.47 11.51
CA PRO A 48 6.41 -12.78 11.99
C PRO A 48 6.10 -12.12 13.33
N SER A 49 7.04 -12.23 14.26
CA SER A 49 6.97 -11.51 15.53
C SER A 49 7.02 -9.99 15.29
N PRO A 50 6.55 -9.16 16.24
CA PRO A 50 6.60 -7.70 16.11
C PRO A 50 8.01 -7.16 15.81
N VAL A 51 9.05 -7.81 16.33
CA VAL A 51 10.45 -7.46 16.08
C VAL A 51 10.87 -7.79 14.65
N GLU A 52 10.39 -8.88 14.08
CA GLU A 52 10.66 -9.25 12.69
C GLU A 52 9.93 -8.34 11.71
N GLN A 53 8.68 -7.96 12.03
CA GLN A 53 7.92 -6.97 11.26
C GLN A 53 8.68 -5.64 11.20
N GLN A 54 9.10 -5.12 12.36
CA GLN A 54 9.87 -3.87 12.42
C GLN A 54 11.15 -3.92 11.58
N ARG A 55 11.89 -5.04 11.62
CA ARG A 55 13.09 -5.22 10.79
C ARG A 55 12.78 -5.26 9.29
N LEU A 56 11.66 -5.88 8.90
CA LEU A 56 11.22 -5.92 7.51
C LEU A 56 10.81 -4.54 7.01
N ASP A 57 10.12 -3.76 7.85
CA ASP A 57 9.74 -2.38 7.54
C ASP A 57 10.97 -1.49 7.34
N GLU A 58 11.96 -1.57 8.25
CA GLU A 58 13.23 -0.84 8.11
C GLU A 58 13.99 -1.21 6.83
N ASP A 59 13.99 -2.49 6.44
CA ASP A 59 14.61 -2.93 5.19
C ASP A 59 13.83 -2.45 3.96
N LEU A 60 12.49 -2.44 4.02
CA LEU A 60 11.64 -1.91 2.96
C LEU A 60 11.89 -0.42 2.76
N ASP A 61 11.90 0.36 3.84
CA ASP A 61 12.18 1.81 3.81
C ASP A 61 13.56 2.08 3.19
N ARG A 62 14.57 1.31 3.58
CA ARG A 62 15.91 1.41 2.98
C ARG A 62 15.89 1.12 1.48
N ARG A 63 15.15 0.11 1.03
CA ARG A 63 15.03 -0.24 -0.40
C ARG A 63 14.27 0.85 -1.16
N LEU A 64 13.19 1.39 -0.60
CA LEU A 64 12.43 2.49 -1.19
C LEU A 64 13.28 3.77 -1.31
N ALA A 65 14.01 4.14 -0.26
CA ALA A 65 14.92 5.29 -0.30
C ALA A 65 15.98 5.15 -1.39
N ARG A 66 16.53 3.94 -1.60
CA ARG A 66 17.47 3.66 -2.71
C ARG A 66 16.82 3.72 -4.09
N ALA A 67 15.54 3.36 -4.20
CA ALA A 67 14.80 3.40 -5.46
C ALA A 67 14.37 4.81 -5.85
N VAL A 68 13.99 5.65 -4.87
CA VAL A 68 13.54 7.04 -5.07
C VAL A 68 14.71 8.01 -5.19
N GLY A 69 15.84 7.73 -4.53
CA GLY A 69 17.06 8.54 -4.62
C GLY A 69 17.85 8.38 -5.94
N ARG A 70 17.22 7.88 -7.00
CA ARG A 70 17.84 7.62 -8.30
C ARG A 70 17.11 8.34 -9.44
#